data_AF-A0A7X5KSU5-F1
#
_entry.id   AF-A0A7X5KSU5-F1
#
_cell.length_a   1.000
_cell.length_b   1.000
_cell.length_c   1.000
_cell.angle_alpha   90.00
_cell.angle_beta   90.00
_cell.angle_gamma   90.00
#
_symmetry.space_group_name_H-M   'P 1'
#
loop_
_entity.id
_entity.type
_entity.pdbx_description
1 polymer ?
#
loop_
_entity_poly.entity_id
_entity_poly.type
_entity_poly.pdbx_seq_one_letter_code
_entity_poly.pdbx_strand_id
1 'polypeptide(L)'
;MKNKTLSCPHLTAEDKKFLKYELKVYKENFKMLLQFHKRHEELLAKTDIEAENYDDATYSALCFDTGSDIFYALSMTHVHFVDDICSYFATTRGIKELNSEERTLEEVINETEMLTLDGVFDKYIREQIENNN
;
A
#
# COMPACT_ATOMS: atom_id res chain seq x y z
N MET A 1 11.73 -15.10 -4.35
CA MET A 1 10.59 -15.96 -3.96
C MET A 1 9.62 -16.07 -5.12
N LYS A 2 9.20 -17.29 -5.49
CA LYS A 2 8.08 -17.46 -6.42
C LYS A 2 6.81 -16.96 -5.72
N ASN A 3 6.12 -16.00 -6.31
CA ASN A 3 4.84 -15.49 -5.79
C ASN A 3 3.80 -16.62 -5.89
N LYS A 4 3.23 -17.03 -4.75
CA LYS A 4 2.33 -18.19 -4.68
C LYS A 4 0.99 -17.90 -5.36
N THR A 5 0.53 -16.65 -5.27
CA THR A 5 -0.70 -16.18 -5.91
C THR A 5 -0.68 -16.43 -7.41
N LEU A 6 0.40 -16.07 -8.10
CA LEU A 6 0.51 -16.26 -9.55
C LEU A 6 0.59 -17.73 -9.98
N SER A 7 0.84 -18.65 -9.05
CA SER A 7 0.77 -20.09 -9.28
C SER A 7 -0.60 -20.71 -8.98
N CYS A 8 -1.58 -19.93 -8.50
CA CYS A 8 -2.92 -20.42 -8.24
C CYS A 8 -3.55 -20.99 -9.52
N PRO A 9 -4.08 -22.24 -9.49
CA PRO A 9 -4.70 -22.88 -10.64
C PRO A 9 -6.07 -22.28 -11.00
N HIS A 10 -6.76 -21.68 -10.04
CA HIS A 10 -8.08 -21.07 -10.24
C HIS A 10 -8.03 -19.66 -10.89
N LEU A 11 -6.83 -19.11 -11.05
CA LEU A 11 -6.60 -17.85 -11.76
C LEU A 11 -6.42 -18.08 -13.26
N THR A 12 -7.18 -17.33 -14.05
CA THR A 12 -7.05 -17.24 -15.50
C THR A 12 -5.76 -16.50 -15.89
N ALA A 13 -5.44 -16.52 -17.19
CA ALA A 13 -4.33 -15.73 -17.72
C ALA A 13 -4.54 -14.21 -17.54
N GLU A 14 -5.78 -13.73 -17.64
CA GLU A 14 -6.08 -12.30 -17.49
C GLU A 14 -5.97 -11.86 -16.03
N ASP A 15 -6.43 -12.66 -15.07
CA ASP A 15 -6.25 -12.34 -13.64
C ASP A 15 -4.76 -12.23 -13.30
N LYS A 16 -3.94 -13.17 -13.79
CA LYS A 16 -2.49 -13.16 -13.57
C LYS A 16 -1.82 -11.96 -14.23
N LYS A 17 -2.33 -11.49 -15.37
CA LYS A 17 -1.83 -10.31 -16.06
C LYS A 17 -2.17 -9.04 -15.28
N PHE A 18 -3.42 -8.91 -14.83
CA PHE A 18 -3.86 -7.82 -13.96
C PHE A 18 -3.03 -7.76 -12.67
N LEU A 19 -2.95 -8.86 -11.91
CA LEU A 19 -2.19 -8.92 -10.65
C LEU A 19 -0.70 -8.58 -10.81
N LYS A 20 -0.08 -8.95 -11.95
CA LYS A 20 1.31 -8.58 -12.26
C LYS A 20 1.45 -7.08 -12.53
N TYR A 21 0.49 -6.50 -13.25
CA TYR A 21 0.47 -5.06 -13.51
C TYR A 21 0.30 -4.29 -12.20
N GLU A 22 -0.69 -4.68 -11.40
CA GLU A 22 -1.01 -4.02 -10.14
C GLU A 22 0.16 -4.09 -9.15
N LEU A 23 0.73 -5.28 -8.96
CA LEU A 23 1.94 -5.45 -8.13
C LEU A 23 3.14 -4.64 -8.64
N LYS A 24 3.25 -4.39 -9.96
CA LYS A 24 4.33 -3.57 -10.51
C LYS A 24 4.13 -2.10 -10.13
N VAL A 25 2.94 -1.55 -10.40
CA VAL A 25 2.60 -0.15 -10.12
C VAL A 25 2.72 0.14 -8.63
N TYR A 26 2.12 -0.72 -7.80
CA TYR A 26 2.20 -0.61 -6.34
C TYR A 26 3.65 -0.58 -5.84
N LYS A 27 4.53 -1.47 -6.33
CA LYS A 27 5.95 -1.50 -5.96
C LYS A 27 6.70 -0.25 -6.36
N GLU A 28 6.43 0.31 -7.53
CA GLU A 28 7.09 1.52 -8.02
C GLU A 28 6.67 2.73 -7.17
N ASN A 29 5.37 2.89 -6.91
CA ASN A 29 4.83 3.98 -6.09
C ASN A 29 5.30 3.89 -4.64
N PHE A 30 5.18 2.72 -4.01
CA PHE A 30 5.57 2.51 -2.63
C PHE A 30 7.06 2.79 -2.40
N LYS A 31 7.94 2.32 -3.30
CA LYS A 31 9.39 2.56 -3.17
C LYS A 31 9.73 4.03 -3.27
N MET A 32 9.10 4.77 -4.17
CA MET A 32 9.31 6.21 -4.33
C MET A 32 8.89 6.95 -3.05
N LEU A 33 7.70 6.67 -2.53
CA LEU A 33 7.20 7.30 -1.30
C LEU A 33 8.03 6.94 -0.07
N LEU A 34 8.46 5.68 0.05
CA LEU A 34 9.34 5.25 1.13
C LEU A 34 10.71 5.95 1.08
N GLN A 35 11.23 6.24 -0.12
CA GLN A 35 12.45 7.04 -0.27
C GLN A 35 12.24 8.48 0.19
N PHE A 36 11.10 9.10 -0.14
CA PHE A 36 10.77 10.43 0.35
C PHE A 36 10.60 10.47 1.87
N HIS A 37 9.93 9.49 2.46
CA HIS A 37 9.79 9.36 3.91
C HIS A 37 11.16 9.28 4.59
N LYS A 38 12.02 8.36 4.16
CA LYS A 38 13.38 8.21 4.72
C LYS A 38 14.21 9.49 4.56
N ARG A 39 14.09 10.17 3.42
CA ARG A 39 14.81 11.41 3.18
C ARG A 39 14.31 12.55 4.08
N HIS A 40 13.01 12.62 4.31
CA HIS A 40 12.40 13.58 5.22
C HIS A 40 12.87 13.34 6.67
N GLU A 41 12.87 12.09 7.15
CA GLU A 41 13.42 11.72 8.46
C GLU A 41 14.90 12.10 8.62
N GLU A 42 15.73 11.86 7.60
CA GLU A 42 17.14 12.28 7.60
C GLU A 42 17.33 13.79 7.69
N LEU A 43 16.46 14.56 7.04
CA LEU A 43 16.53 16.02 7.05
C LEU A 43 16.05 16.58 8.39
N LEU A 44 14.95 16.05 8.93
CA LEU A 44 14.45 16.33 10.27
C LEU A 44 15.53 16.16 11.33
N ALA A 45 16.16 14.99 11.37
CA ALA A 45 17.19 14.68 12.34
C ALA A 45 18.41 15.61 12.25
N LYS A 46 18.74 16.11 11.06
CA LYS A 46 19.82 17.11 10.88
C LYS A 46 19.41 18.49 11.35
N THR A 47 18.17 18.89 11.07
CA THR A 47 17.69 20.21 11.49
C THR A 47 17.49 20.31 12.99
N ASP A 48 17.11 19.23 13.68
CA ASP A 48 17.08 19.19 15.14
C ASP A 48 18.48 19.39 15.77
N ILE A 49 19.55 19.02 15.06
CA ILE A 49 20.94 19.22 15.49
C ILE A 49 21.42 20.67 15.23
N GLU A 50 20.87 21.34 14.21
CA GLU A 50 21.32 22.67 13.76
C GLU A 50 20.40 23.83 14.24
N ALA A 51 19.21 23.53 14.75
CA ALA A 51 18.17 24.49 15.12
C ALA A 51 18.34 25.11 16.53
N GLU A 52 19.47 25.77 16.79
CA GLU A 52 19.59 26.69 17.93
C GLU A 52 19.07 28.12 17.60
N ASN A 53 18.72 28.43 16.33
CA ASN A 53 18.57 29.83 15.87
C ASN A 53 17.42 30.15 14.87
N TYR A 54 16.45 29.26 14.62
CA TYR A 54 15.31 29.55 13.73
C TYR A 54 14.04 29.92 14.51
N ASP A 55 13.14 30.70 13.91
CA ASP A 55 11.80 30.95 14.42
C ASP A 55 11.01 29.62 14.39
N ASP A 56 11.11 28.91 15.50
CA ASP A 56 11.00 27.46 15.63
C ASP A 56 9.61 26.90 15.24
N ALA A 57 8.56 27.70 15.45
CA ALA A 57 7.18 27.25 15.28
C ALA A 57 6.76 27.04 13.82
N THR A 58 7.15 27.95 12.91
CA THR A 58 6.72 27.86 11.50
C THR A 58 7.46 26.75 10.76
N TYR A 59 8.75 26.58 11.05
CA TYR A 59 9.56 25.50 10.48
C TYR A 59 9.10 24.13 10.98
N SER A 60 8.87 23.99 12.29
CA SER A 60 8.33 22.77 12.89
C SER A 60 6.98 22.35 12.29
N ALA A 61 6.06 23.31 12.10
CA ALA A 61 4.76 23.05 11.47
C ALA A 61 4.91 22.53 10.03
N LEU A 62 5.76 23.16 9.21
CA LEU A 62 5.99 22.72 7.83
C LEU A 62 6.58 21.31 7.76
N CYS A 63 7.52 21.00 8.66
CA CYS A 63 8.11 19.68 8.77
C CYS A 63 7.09 18.61 9.17
N PHE A 64 6.21 18.92 10.12
CA PHE A 64 5.11 18.05 10.55
C PHE A 64 4.11 17.81 9.41
N ASP A 65 3.68 18.85 8.71
CA ASP A 65 2.74 18.76 7.59
C ASP A 65 3.32 17.91 6.46
N THR A 66 4.57 18.16 6.08
CA THR A 66 5.26 17.39 5.03
C THR A 66 5.38 15.91 5.40
N GLY A 67 5.71 15.62 6.66
CA GLY A 67 5.78 14.24 7.16
C GLY A 67 4.42 13.55 7.12
N SER A 68 3.38 14.27 7.56
CA SER A 68 1.99 13.78 7.57
C SER A 68 1.48 13.50 6.15
N ASP A 69 1.80 14.35 5.17
CA ASP A 69 1.40 14.17 3.77
C ASP A 69 2.09 12.96 3.14
N ILE A 70 3.39 12.76 3.40
CA ILE A 70 4.13 11.58 2.91
C ILE A 70 3.56 10.31 3.54
N PHE A 71 3.28 10.35 4.85
CA PHE A 71 2.68 9.24 5.58
C PHE A 71 1.30 8.88 5.04
N TYR A 72 0.45 9.88 4.83
CA TYR A 72 -0.87 9.69 4.23
C TYR A 72 -0.78 9.08 2.83
N ALA A 73 0.15 9.53 1.99
CA ALA A 73 0.36 8.98 0.66
C ALA A 73 0.80 7.50 0.68
N LEU A 74 1.65 7.11 1.64
CA LEU A 74 2.02 5.69 1.85
C LEU A 74 0.80 4.85 2.21
N SER A 75 0.00 5.30 3.17
CA SER A 75 -1.23 4.61 3.59
C SER A 75 -2.23 4.47 2.44
N MET A 76 -2.43 5.53 1.66
CA MET A 76 -3.31 5.48 0.49
C MET A 76 -2.81 4.54 -0.60
N THR A 77 -1.49 4.37 -0.73
CA THR A 77 -0.91 3.41 -1.67
C THR A 77 -1.22 1.96 -1.25
N HIS A 78 -1.32 1.67 0.05
CA HIS A 78 -1.81 0.37 0.56
C HIS A 78 -3.29 0.16 0.28
N VAL A 79 -4.11 1.17 0.59
CA VAL A 79 -5.56 1.11 0.39
C VAL A 79 -5.88 0.85 -1.08
N HIS A 80 -5.30 1.63 -2.00
CA HIS A 80 -5.55 1.45 -3.43
C HIS A 80 -5.10 0.07 -3.93
N PHE A 81 -3.96 -0.45 -3.48
CA PHE A 81 -3.50 -1.78 -3.89
C PHE A 81 -4.50 -2.90 -3.49
N VAL A 82 -5.09 -2.81 -2.29
CA VAL A 82 -6.12 -3.75 -1.84
C VAL A 82 -7.43 -3.54 -2.61
N ASP A 83 -7.87 -2.29 -2.73
CA ASP A 83 -9.13 -1.92 -3.39
C ASP A 83 -9.15 -2.30 -4.86
N ASP A 84 -8.07 -2.05 -5.59
CA ASP A 84 -7.96 -2.37 -7.02
C ASP A 84 -8.05 -3.89 -7.24
N ILE A 85 -7.38 -4.67 -6.40
CA ILE A 85 -7.46 -6.14 -6.44
C ILE A 85 -8.88 -6.61 -6.16
N CYS A 86 -9.49 -6.15 -5.08
CA CYS A 86 -10.83 -6.59 -4.69
C CYS A 86 -11.89 -6.18 -5.70
N SER A 87 -11.82 -4.93 -6.20
CA SER A 87 -12.74 -4.40 -7.21
C SER A 87 -12.63 -5.15 -8.53
N TYR A 88 -11.42 -5.49 -8.96
CA TYR A 88 -11.19 -6.30 -10.15
C TYR A 88 -11.89 -7.65 -10.03
N PHE A 89 -11.67 -8.38 -8.94
CA PHE A 89 -12.25 -9.71 -8.79
C PHE A 89 -13.76 -9.67 -8.55
N ALA A 90 -14.28 -8.67 -7.83
CA ALA A 90 -15.72 -8.48 -7.68
C ALA A 90 -16.39 -8.29 -9.05
N THR A 91 -15.79 -7.46 -9.90
CA THR A 91 -16.30 -7.18 -11.25
C THR A 91 -16.18 -8.37 -12.19
N THR A 92 -15.04 -9.07 -12.18
CA THR A 92 -14.72 -10.09 -13.20
C THR A 92 -15.12 -11.50 -12.80
N ARG A 93 -15.17 -11.80 -11.50
CA ARG A 93 -15.46 -13.13 -10.96
C ARG A 93 -16.66 -13.18 -10.03
N GLY A 94 -17.32 -12.05 -9.77
CA GLY A 94 -18.52 -11.99 -8.94
C GLY A 94 -18.26 -12.33 -7.47
N ILE A 95 -17.03 -12.12 -6.97
CA ILE A 95 -16.74 -12.28 -5.54
C ILE A 95 -17.37 -11.13 -4.74
N LYS A 96 -17.55 -11.32 -3.43
CA LYS A 96 -18.10 -10.30 -2.53
C LYS A 96 -17.23 -9.04 -2.57
N GLU A 97 -17.84 -7.89 -2.87
CA GLU A 97 -17.19 -6.59 -2.73
C GLU A 97 -16.94 -6.28 -1.24
N LEU A 98 -15.76 -5.77 -0.91
CA LEU A 98 -15.47 -5.32 0.45
C LEU A 98 -16.33 -4.10 0.80
N ASN A 99 -16.94 -4.11 1.97
CA ASN A 99 -17.58 -2.91 2.51
C ASN A 99 -16.53 -1.87 2.94
N SER A 100 -16.95 -0.65 3.26
CA SER A 100 -16.02 0.43 3.64
C SER A 100 -15.19 0.12 4.88
N GLU A 101 -15.70 -0.68 5.82
CA GLU A 101 -15.00 -1.08 7.04
C GLU A 101 -13.93 -2.15 6.76
N GLU A 102 -14.24 -3.09 5.87
CA GLU A 102 -13.31 -4.12 5.36
C GLU A 102 -12.20 -3.52 4.48
N ARG A 103 -12.47 -2.35 3.87
CA ARG A 103 -11.51 -1.53 3.11
C ARG A 103 -10.61 -0.67 4.02
N THR A 104 -11.07 -0.29 5.21
CA THR A 104 -10.33 0.62 6.08
C THR A 104 -9.28 -0.08 6.93
N LEU A 105 -8.01 0.19 6.59
CA LEU A 105 -6.85 0.47 7.44
C LEU A 105 -6.45 -0.46 8.62
N GLU A 106 -7.18 -1.51 8.99
CA GLU A 106 -6.70 -2.43 10.05
C GLU A 106 -5.41 -3.18 9.66
N GLU A 107 -5.01 -3.16 8.39
CA GLU A 107 -3.72 -3.73 7.93
C GLU A 107 -2.60 -2.71 7.73
N VAL A 108 -2.88 -1.43 7.88
CA VAL A 108 -1.87 -0.36 7.76
C VAL A 108 -1.28 -0.10 9.15
N ILE A 109 -0.84 -1.17 9.82
CA ILE A 109 -0.22 -1.07 11.16
C ILE A 109 1.26 -0.65 11.03
N ASN A 110 1.85 -0.80 9.84
CA ASN A 110 3.19 -0.30 9.54
C ASN A 110 3.26 0.18 8.08
N GLU A 111 3.04 1.48 7.86
CA GLU A 111 3.02 2.16 6.56
C GLU A 111 4.34 2.05 5.79
N THR A 112 5.42 1.78 6.51
CA THR A 112 6.77 1.66 5.92
C THR A 112 7.10 0.25 5.45
N GLU A 113 6.23 -0.72 5.75
CA GLU A 113 6.33 -2.09 5.27
C GLU A 113 5.39 -2.33 4.09
N MET A 114 5.97 -2.82 3.00
CA MET A 114 5.23 -3.09 1.78
C MET A 114 4.34 -4.33 1.95
N LEU A 115 3.06 -4.19 1.62
CA LEU A 115 2.14 -5.31 1.50
C LEU A 115 2.65 -6.32 0.45
N THR A 116 2.34 -7.59 0.69
CA THR A 116 2.65 -8.64 -0.29
C THR A 116 1.38 -9.01 -1.04
N LEU A 117 1.51 -9.24 -2.35
CA LEU A 117 0.40 -9.77 -3.14
C LEU A 117 -0.13 -11.09 -2.58
N ASP A 118 0.74 -11.94 -2.02
CA ASP A 118 0.31 -13.19 -1.39
C ASP A 118 -0.55 -12.91 -0.15
N GLY A 119 -0.17 -11.97 0.72
CA GLY A 119 -0.97 -11.60 1.89
C GLY A 119 -2.35 -11.03 1.53
N VAL A 120 -2.39 -10.07 0.60
CA VAL A 120 -3.66 -9.46 0.14
C VAL A 120 -4.55 -10.51 -0.52
N PHE A 121 -3.99 -11.34 -1.40
CA PHE A 121 -4.75 -12.36 -2.11
C PHE A 121 -5.28 -13.43 -1.17
N ASP A 122 -4.47 -13.92 -0.23
CA ASP A 122 -4.86 -14.95 0.74
C ASP A 122 -5.99 -14.47 1.64
N LYS A 123 -5.94 -13.21 2.07
CA LYS A 123 -6.96 -12.62 2.94
C LYS A 123 -8.29 -12.38 2.26
N TYR A 124 -8.27 -11.78 1.06
CA TYR A 124 -9.50 -11.23 0.47
C TYR A 124 -10.08 -12.07 -0.66
N ILE A 125 -9.23 -12.82 -1.38
CA ILE A 125 -9.60 -13.38 -2.69
C ILE A 125 -9.58 -14.90 -2.71
N ARG A 126 -8.57 -15.53 -2.10
CA ARG A 126 -8.28 -16.96 -2.28
C ARG A 126 -9.48 -17.85 -1.99
N GLU A 127 -10.04 -17.75 -0.78
CA GLU A 127 -11.15 -18.59 -0.34
C GLU A 127 -12.37 -18.44 -1.25
N GLN A 128 -12.67 -17.21 -1.68
CA GLN A 128 -13.83 -16.93 -2.55
C GLN A 128 -13.65 -17.54 -3.94
N ILE A 129 -12.45 -17.48 -4.51
CA ILE A 129 -12.15 -18.09 -5.82
C ILE A 129 -12.12 -19.62 -5.75
N GLU A 130 -11.60 -20.18 -4.66
CA GLU A 130 -11.53 -21.64 -4.46
C GLU A 130 -12.94 -22.23 -4.23
N ASN A 131 -13.86 -21.49 -3.60
CA ASN A 131 -15.24 -21.93 -3.35
C ASN A 131 -16.22 -21.66 -4.51
N ASN A 132 -15.89 -20.78 -5.46
CA ASN A 132 -16.73 -20.43 -6.62
C ASN A 132 -16.51 -21.31 -7.87
N ASN A 133 -15.62 -22.31 -7.83
CA ASN A 133 -15.35 -23.26 -8.93
C ASN A 133 -15.83 -24.67 -8.57
#